data_AF-A0A353RGT3-F1
#
_entry.id   AF-A0A353RGT3-F1
#
_cell.length_a   1.000
_cell.length_b   1.000
_cell.length_c   1.000
_cell.angle_alpha   90.00
_cell.angle_beta   90.00
_cell.angle_gamma   90.00
#
_symmetry.space_group_name_H-M   'P 1'
#
loop_
_entity.id
_entity.type
_entity.pdbx_description
1 polymer ?
#
loop_
_entity_poly.entity_id
_entity_poly.type
_entity_poly.pdbx_seq_one_letter_code
_entity_poly.pdbx_strand_id
1 'polypeptide(L)'
;LYPQRVDKKPMVGDLKYLDFDGNGKIDSQDGVVGDYPWEPERYYNATFGGSYKNWSLEFSFYGISNTQRMVRGGGEFFLFPFTQHRNNAYVAHSDYWRPDNTSPLFPTPHYEANNHYNYFNSQFAMLDGQYMRLKHVRLGYNFEDLFSRFGISNVEVALIGNNLYTWQKRKWGGDPEGFNFGEDFGSYPHLKRYSLEIRVGF
;
A
#
# COMPACT_ATOMS: atom_id res chain seq x y z
N LEU A 1 -30.40 -20.79 10.18
CA LEU A 1 -29.67 -20.84 8.89
C LEU A 1 -28.89 -19.53 8.79
N TYR A 2 -27.61 -19.56 8.43
CA TYR A 2 -26.89 -18.32 8.15
C TYR A 2 -27.53 -17.63 6.92
N PRO A 3 -27.65 -16.30 6.92
CA PRO A 3 -28.11 -15.56 5.74
C PRO A 3 -27.26 -15.95 4.53
N GLN A 4 -27.91 -16.19 3.40
CA GLN A 4 -27.24 -16.59 2.17
C GLN A 4 -27.53 -15.56 1.09
N ARG A 5 -26.53 -15.37 0.24
CA ARG A 5 -26.72 -14.62 -1.00
C ARG A 5 -27.78 -15.33 -1.86
N VAL A 6 -28.68 -14.56 -2.45
CA VAL A 6 -29.87 -15.09 -3.14
C VAL A 6 -29.51 -15.96 -4.37
N ASP A 7 -28.35 -15.71 -4.97
CA ASP A 7 -27.89 -16.30 -6.24
C ASP A 7 -26.71 -17.28 -6.10
N LYS A 8 -26.07 -17.41 -4.93
CA LYS A 8 -24.89 -18.26 -4.74
C LYS A 8 -24.89 -18.98 -3.39
N LYS A 9 -24.46 -20.25 -3.39
CA LYS A 9 -24.32 -21.06 -2.16
C LYS A 9 -22.89 -20.98 -1.62
N PRO A 10 -22.69 -20.67 -0.33
CA PRO A 10 -21.37 -20.66 0.29
C PRO A 10 -20.84 -22.08 0.51
N MET A 11 -19.53 -22.22 0.46
CA MET A 11 -18.79 -23.42 0.84
C MET A 11 -17.98 -23.17 2.13
N VAL A 12 -17.46 -24.24 2.73
CA VAL A 12 -16.63 -24.08 3.93
C VAL A 12 -15.35 -23.31 3.57
N GLY A 13 -15.03 -22.30 4.37
CA GLY A 13 -13.91 -21.39 4.13
C GLY A 13 -14.25 -20.13 3.34
N ASP A 14 -15.51 -19.98 2.91
CA ASP A 14 -16.02 -18.73 2.34
C ASP A 14 -16.24 -17.65 3.40
N LEU A 15 -16.23 -16.40 2.92
CA LEU A 15 -16.56 -15.22 3.71
C LEU A 15 -17.99 -15.34 4.25
N LYS A 16 -18.20 -14.86 5.47
CA LYS A 16 -19.53 -14.69 6.06
C LYS A 16 -19.89 -13.22 5.98
N TYR A 17 -21.06 -12.94 5.42
CA TYR A 17 -21.61 -11.60 5.32
C TYR A 17 -22.64 -11.39 6.42
N LEU A 18 -22.69 -10.16 6.92
CA LEU A 18 -23.71 -9.74 7.87
C LEU A 18 -24.96 -9.33 7.09
N ASP A 19 -26.10 -9.92 7.45
CA ASP A 19 -27.42 -9.47 7.04
C ASP A 19 -27.78 -8.26 7.92
N PHE A 20 -27.75 -7.09 7.31
CA PHE A 20 -27.84 -5.82 8.02
C PHE A 20 -29.28 -5.39 8.25
N ASP A 21 -30.18 -5.70 7.33
CA ASP A 21 -31.60 -5.35 7.43
C ASP A 21 -32.46 -6.45 8.11
N GLY A 22 -31.89 -7.63 8.33
CA GLY A 22 -32.49 -8.75 9.04
C GLY A 22 -33.52 -9.53 8.21
N ASN A 23 -33.49 -9.41 6.88
CA ASN A 23 -34.48 -10.03 6.00
C ASN A 23 -34.17 -11.51 5.66
N GLY A 24 -33.03 -12.03 6.12
CA GLY A 24 -32.55 -13.41 5.92
C GLY A 24 -31.81 -13.64 4.61
N LYS A 25 -31.57 -12.60 3.81
CA LYS A 25 -30.87 -12.64 2.52
C LYS A 25 -29.67 -11.70 2.57
N ILE A 26 -28.67 -12.00 1.75
CA ILE A 26 -27.55 -11.09 1.52
C ILE A 26 -27.70 -10.50 0.11
N ASP A 27 -27.92 -9.19 0.01
CA ASP A 27 -28.04 -8.45 -1.23
C ASP A 27 -27.48 -7.01 -1.13
N SER A 28 -27.84 -6.14 -2.08
CA SER A 28 -27.36 -4.76 -2.14
C SER A 28 -27.84 -3.87 -0.99
N GLN A 29 -28.90 -4.27 -0.27
CA GLN A 29 -29.44 -3.54 0.89
C GLN A 29 -28.59 -3.75 2.15
N ASP A 30 -27.70 -4.75 2.15
CA ASP A 30 -26.76 -5.02 3.25
C ASP A 30 -25.47 -4.21 3.18
N GLY A 31 -25.34 -3.32 2.18
CA GLY A 31 -24.19 -2.45 2.01
C GLY A 31 -24.11 -1.39 3.10
N VAL A 32 -23.01 -1.38 3.86
CA VAL A 32 -22.71 -0.34 4.85
C VAL A 32 -21.50 0.50 4.43
N VAL A 33 -21.43 1.73 4.96
CA VAL A 33 -20.28 2.62 4.76
C VAL A 33 -19.07 2.02 5.47
N GLY A 34 -17.91 2.01 4.79
CA GLY A 34 -16.65 1.55 5.38
C GLY A 34 -16.15 2.47 6.50
N ASP A 35 -15.15 1.99 7.25
CA ASP A 35 -14.64 2.70 8.43
C ASP A 35 -13.94 4.02 8.06
N TYR A 36 -13.29 4.07 6.90
CA TYR A 36 -12.56 5.25 6.42
C TYR A 36 -12.86 5.57 4.95
N PRO A 37 -12.83 6.86 4.57
CA PRO A 37 -13.04 7.29 3.20
C PRO A 37 -11.90 6.88 2.26
N TRP A 38 -12.17 7.01 0.95
CA TRP A 38 -11.17 6.90 -0.09
C TRP A 38 -10.14 8.03 0.04
N GLU A 39 -10.60 9.28 0.12
CA GLU A 39 -9.75 10.46 0.34
C GLU A 39 -9.15 10.43 1.75
N PRO A 40 -7.83 10.56 1.91
CA PRO A 40 -7.24 10.62 3.24
C PRO A 40 -7.74 11.80 4.06
N GLU A 41 -8.21 11.53 5.28
CA GLU A 41 -8.63 12.59 6.20
C GLU A 41 -7.45 13.38 6.77
N ARG A 42 -6.26 12.75 6.81
CA ARG A 42 -5.07 13.33 7.44
C ARG A 42 -3.84 13.14 6.58
N TYR A 43 -3.11 14.24 6.40
CA TYR A 43 -1.84 14.30 5.70
C TYR A 43 -0.76 14.75 6.67
N TYR A 44 0.39 14.08 6.60
CA TYR A 44 1.56 14.36 7.42
C TYR A 44 2.72 14.70 6.51
N ASN A 45 3.37 15.82 6.78
CA ASN A 45 4.62 16.21 6.14
C ASN A 45 5.55 16.74 7.22
N ALA A 46 6.76 16.22 7.26
CA ALA A 46 7.78 16.69 8.19
C ALA A 46 9.14 16.65 7.51
N THR A 47 9.83 17.78 7.52
CA THR A 47 11.23 17.87 7.07
C THR A 47 12.08 18.23 8.27
N PHE A 48 13.14 17.46 8.45
CA PHE A 48 14.13 17.68 9.49
C PHE A 48 15.45 17.96 8.81
N GLY A 49 16.17 18.94 9.33
CA GLY A 49 17.45 19.33 8.79
C GLY A 49 18.36 19.89 9.86
N GLY A 50 19.66 19.73 9.64
CA GLY A 50 20.68 20.28 10.52
C GLY A 50 22.02 20.32 9.80
N SER A 51 22.84 21.26 10.22
CA SER A 51 24.24 21.34 9.81
C SER A 51 25.13 21.27 11.04
N TYR A 52 26.28 20.63 10.88
CA TYR A 52 27.32 20.61 11.89
C TYR A 52 28.69 20.63 11.22
N LYS A 53 29.46 21.69 11.49
CA LYS A 53 30.68 22.01 10.74
C LYS A 53 30.36 21.98 9.23
N ASN A 54 31.13 21.20 8.49
CA ASN A 54 31.02 21.08 7.05
C ASN A 54 29.98 20.04 6.61
N TRP A 55 29.28 19.37 7.53
CA TRP A 55 28.24 18.40 7.21
C TRP A 55 26.85 19.06 7.20
N SER A 56 26.03 18.67 6.23
CA SER A 56 24.60 18.98 6.19
C SER A 56 23.80 17.69 6.04
N LEU A 57 22.70 17.58 6.79
CA LEU A 57 21.76 16.47 6.68
C LEU A 57 20.36 17.05 6.61
N GLU A 58 19.58 16.61 5.62
CA GLU A 58 18.16 16.86 5.51
C GLU A 58 17.44 15.54 5.24
N PHE A 59 16.26 15.34 5.83
CA PHE A 59 15.38 14.24 5.49
C PHE A 59 13.91 14.63 5.63
N SER A 60 13.07 14.10 4.76
CA SER A 60 11.64 14.40 4.73
C SER A 60 10.77 13.14 4.75
N PHE A 61 9.70 13.23 5.53
CA PHE A 61 8.65 12.24 5.63
C PHE A 61 7.36 12.79 5.03
N TYR A 62 6.65 11.92 4.32
CA TYR A 62 5.26 12.11 3.91
C TYR A 62 4.43 10.95 4.40
N GLY A 63 3.23 11.19 4.88
CA GLY A 63 2.32 10.12 5.25
C GLY A 63 0.86 10.53 5.15
N ILE A 64 0.00 9.52 5.08
CA ILE A 64 -1.44 9.66 5.09
C ILE A 64 -2.04 8.66 6.08
N SER A 65 -3.14 9.03 6.73
CA SER A 65 -3.89 8.12 7.60
C SER A 65 -5.40 8.31 7.43
N ASN A 66 -6.16 7.43 8.07
CA ASN A 66 -7.62 7.38 7.99
C ASN A 66 -8.11 7.32 6.54
N THR A 67 -7.57 6.36 5.79
CA THR A 67 -8.01 6.05 4.43
C THR A 67 -8.07 4.54 4.26
N GLN A 68 -9.11 4.08 3.60
CA GLN A 68 -9.25 2.72 3.12
C GLN A 68 -9.52 2.75 1.63
N ARG A 69 -9.09 1.70 0.96
CA ARG A 69 -9.17 1.59 -0.49
C ARG A 69 -9.84 0.28 -0.82
N MET A 70 -10.92 0.38 -1.57
CA MET A 70 -11.58 -0.78 -2.13
C MET A 70 -10.76 -1.32 -3.29
N VAL A 71 -10.49 -2.63 -3.27
CA VAL A 71 -9.91 -3.32 -4.42
C VAL A 71 -11.01 -3.60 -5.44
N ARG A 72 -10.78 -3.26 -6.71
CA ARG A 72 -11.73 -3.47 -7.81
C ARG A 72 -11.00 -3.93 -9.08
N GLY A 73 -11.71 -4.61 -9.97
CA GLY A 73 -11.24 -4.96 -11.31
C GLY A 73 -9.84 -5.57 -11.32
N GLY A 74 -8.88 -4.87 -11.94
CA GLY A 74 -7.50 -5.31 -12.01
C GLY A 74 -6.92 -5.67 -10.64
N GLY A 75 -7.17 -4.91 -9.57
CA GLY A 75 -6.58 -5.19 -8.27
C GLY A 75 -7.02 -6.49 -7.58
N GLU A 76 -8.12 -7.11 -8.03
CA GLU A 76 -8.74 -8.23 -7.32
C GLU A 76 -7.86 -9.49 -7.27
N PHE A 77 -6.85 -9.62 -8.16
CA PHE A 77 -5.92 -10.75 -8.12
C PHE A 77 -5.03 -10.79 -6.85
N PHE A 78 -4.91 -9.68 -6.12
CA PHE A 78 -4.22 -9.65 -4.83
C PHE A 78 -5.06 -10.23 -3.67
N LEU A 79 -6.36 -10.38 -3.87
CA LEU A 79 -7.28 -11.02 -2.92
C LEU A 79 -7.68 -12.41 -3.39
N PHE A 80 -7.87 -12.57 -4.70
CA PHE A 80 -8.40 -13.75 -5.34
C PHE A 80 -7.44 -14.21 -6.46
N PRO A 81 -6.44 -15.06 -6.16
CA PRO A 81 -5.34 -15.34 -7.07
C PRO A 81 -5.71 -16.05 -8.38
N PHE A 82 -6.90 -16.64 -8.43
CA PHE A 82 -7.41 -17.41 -9.57
C PHE A 82 -8.63 -16.77 -10.23
N THR A 83 -8.87 -15.47 -9.99
CA THR A 83 -9.91 -14.73 -10.73
C THR A 83 -9.53 -14.57 -12.20
N GLN A 84 -10.52 -14.50 -13.09
CA GLN A 84 -10.33 -14.20 -14.52
C GLN A 84 -9.34 -15.13 -15.26
N HIS A 85 -9.35 -16.43 -14.95
CA HIS A 85 -8.42 -17.44 -15.50
C HIS A 85 -6.92 -17.13 -15.28
N ARG A 86 -6.59 -16.31 -14.28
CA ARG A 86 -5.20 -16.02 -13.90
C ARG A 86 -4.67 -17.06 -12.93
N ASN A 87 -3.35 -17.17 -12.83
CA ASN A 87 -2.65 -18.05 -11.89
C ASN A 87 -1.60 -17.25 -11.10
N ASN A 88 -2.05 -16.21 -10.38
CA ASN A 88 -1.18 -15.21 -9.75
C ASN A 88 -1.14 -15.34 -8.22
N ALA A 89 -1.00 -16.56 -7.72
CA ALA A 89 -0.94 -16.80 -6.28
C ALA A 89 0.37 -16.27 -5.65
N TYR A 90 0.24 -15.40 -4.66
CA TYR A 90 1.32 -15.04 -3.75
C TYR A 90 1.46 -16.05 -2.62
N VAL A 91 2.64 -16.11 -2.01
CA VAL A 91 2.89 -16.91 -0.79
C VAL A 91 1.90 -16.56 0.33
N ALA A 92 1.49 -15.29 0.45
CA ALA A 92 0.50 -14.87 1.44
C ALA A 92 -0.83 -15.63 1.31
N HIS A 93 -1.22 -16.02 0.09
CA HIS A 93 -2.44 -16.79 -0.13
C HIS A 93 -2.37 -18.23 0.38
N SER A 94 -1.20 -18.73 0.83
CA SER A 94 -1.12 -20.03 1.50
C SER A 94 -1.78 -20.02 2.88
N ASP A 95 -1.96 -18.84 3.47
CA ASP A 95 -2.73 -18.64 4.69
C ASP A 95 -4.23 -18.50 4.37
N TYR A 96 -4.80 -19.60 3.89
CA TYR A 96 -6.23 -19.74 3.59
C TYR A 96 -6.88 -20.75 4.51
N TRP A 97 -8.21 -20.73 4.56
CA TRP A 97 -9.00 -21.63 5.41
C TRP A 97 -8.76 -23.10 5.06
N ARG A 98 -8.44 -23.91 6.07
CA ARG A 98 -8.35 -25.37 6.01
C ARG A 98 -8.84 -25.95 7.33
N PRO A 99 -9.19 -27.25 7.40
CA PRO A 99 -9.57 -27.89 8.67
C PRO A 99 -8.52 -27.73 9.79
N ASP A 100 -7.24 -27.60 9.42
CA ASP A 100 -6.10 -27.35 10.31
C ASP A 100 -5.71 -25.86 10.44
N ASN A 101 -6.37 -24.96 9.69
CA ASN A 101 -6.16 -23.51 9.72
C ASN A 101 -7.51 -22.76 9.70
N THR A 102 -8.12 -22.59 10.88
CA THR A 102 -9.49 -22.05 11.01
C THR A 102 -9.54 -20.54 11.21
N SER A 103 -8.40 -19.87 11.41
CA SER A 103 -8.28 -18.41 11.56
C SER A 103 -7.35 -17.80 10.51
N PRO A 104 -7.60 -18.05 9.21
CA PRO A 104 -6.71 -17.63 8.13
C PRO A 104 -6.85 -16.13 7.82
N LEU A 105 -5.85 -15.58 7.15
CA LEU A 105 -5.93 -14.25 6.55
C LEU A 105 -6.82 -14.21 5.30
N PHE A 106 -6.83 -15.27 4.48
CA PHE A 106 -7.58 -15.33 3.23
C PHE A 106 -8.72 -16.37 3.29
N PRO A 107 -9.84 -16.15 2.58
CA PRO A 107 -10.83 -17.20 2.38
C PRO A 107 -10.26 -18.33 1.50
N THR A 108 -10.94 -19.48 1.46
CA THR A 108 -10.55 -20.57 0.56
C THR A 108 -10.52 -20.06 -0.89
N PRO A 109 -9.42 -20.32 -1.62
CA PRO A 109 -9.31 -19.88 -3.01
C PRO A 109 -10.26 -20.68 -3.91
N HIS A 110 -10.93 -19.99 -4.84
CA HIS A 110 -11.78 -20.59 -5.86
C HIS A 110 -11.19 -20.34 -7.25
N TYR A 111 -11.26 -21.35 -8.11
CA TYR A 111 -11.02 -21.17 -9.54
C TYR A 111 -12.15 -20.31 -10.13
N GLU A 112 -11.85 -19.36 -11.01
CA GLU A 112 -12.86 -18.42 -11.55
C GLU A 112 -13.61 -17.63 -10.46
N ALA A 113 -12.88 -17.13 -9.46
CA ALA A 113 -13.43 -16.48 -8.27
C ALA A 113 -14.53 -15.41 -8.53
N ASN A 114 -14.52 -14.71 -9.67
CA ASN A 114 -15.55 -13.75 -10.08
C ASN A 114 -16.98 -14.33 -10.05
N ASN A 115 -17.12 -15.63 -10.34
CA ASN A 115 -18.39 -16.33 -10.30
C ASN A 115 -18.69 -16.96 -8.93
N HIS A 116 -17.85 -16.79 -7.93
CA HIS A 116 -18.03 -17.37 -6.59
C HIS A 116 -18.57 -16.38 -5.54
N TYR A 117 -18.80 -16.93 -4.34
CA TYR A 117 -19.44 -16.26 -3.21
C TYR A 117 -18.59 -15.09 -2.67
N ASN A 118 -17.27 -15.29 -2.57
CA ASN A 118 -16.33 -14.35 -1.93
C ASN A 118 -16.04 -13.07 -2.71
N TYR A 119 -16.45 -12.99 -3.98
CA TYR A 119 -16.18 -11.85 -4.86
C TYR A 119 -17.16 -10.69 -4.68
N PHE A 120 -18.11 -10.82 -3.75
CA PHE A 120 -18.99 -9.72 -3.42
C PHE A 120 -18.25 -8.69 -2.56
N ASN A 121 -18.49 -7.42 -2.89
CA ASN A 121 -17.99 -6.25 -2.18
C ASN A 121 -18.17 -6.42 -0.67
N SER A 122 -17.07 -6.37 0.08
CA SER A 122 -17.07 -6.61 1.52
C SER A 122 -15.95 -5.83 2.21
N GLN A 123 -16.02 -5.77 3.53
CA GLN A 123 -14.92 -5.26 4.36
C GLN A 123 -13.60 -6.01 4.11
N PHE A 124 -13.63 -7.29 3.72
CA PHE A 124 -12.43 -8.03 3.33
C PHE A 124 -11.70 -7.42 2.12
N ALA A 125 -12.46 -6.88 1.16
CA ALA A 125 -11.92 -6.19 -0.01
C ALA A 125 -11.56 -4.71 0.25
N MET A 126 -11.80 -4.20 1.46
CA MET A 126 -11.41 -2.87 1.91
C MET A 126 -10.02 -2.93 2.56
N LEU A 127 -9.03 -2.41 1.86
CA LEU A 127 -7.64 -2.48 2.30
C LEU A 127 -7.17 -1.17 2.94
N ASP A 128 -6.36 -1.30 3.99
CA ASP A 128 -5.74 -0.16 4.66
C ASP A 128 -4.83 0.59 3.67
N GLY A 129 -5.11 1.88 3.48
CA GLY A 129 -4.36 2.78 2.60
C GLY A 129 -3.37 3.66 3.36
N GLN A 130 -3.18 3.45 4.67
CA GLN A 130 -2.35 4.28 5.51
C GLN A 130 -0.88 3.91 5.31
N TYR A 131 -0.03 4.92 5.15
CA TYR A 131 1.41 4.73 5.09
C TYR A 131 2.16 5.99 5.49
N MET A 132 3.45 5.81 5.80
CA MET A 132 4.43 6.86 5.94
C MET A 132 5.64 6.52 5.06
N ARG A 133 6.28 7.50 4.43
CA ARG A 133 7.39 7.30 3.51
C ARG A 133 8.50 8.29 3.81
N LEU A 134 9.74 7.79 3.85
CA LEU A 134 10.96 8.58 3.79
C LEU A 134 11.16 9.02 2.34
N LYS A 135 10.61 10.19 2.01
CA LYS A 135 10.53 10.70 0.63
C LYS A 135 11.89 11.20 0.16
N HIS A 136 12.64 11.87 1.01
CA HIS A 136 13.92 12.49 0.67
C HIS A 136 14.93 12.34 1.82
N VAL A 137 16.19 12.11 1.48
CA VAL A 137 17.34 12.28 2.37
C VAL A 137 18.46 12.92 1.56
N ARG A 138 19.09 13.97 2.08
CA ARG A 138 20.28 14.61 1.51
C ARG A 138 21.36 14.68 2.59
N LEU A 139 22.50 14.04 2.33
CA LEU A 139 23.70 14.16 3.16
C LEU A 139 24.76 14.89 2.33
N GLY A 140 25.08 16.11 2.73
CA GLY A 140 26.09 16.97 2.10
C GLY A 140 27.34 17.12 2.94
N TYR A 141 28.47 17.32 2.27
CA TYR A 141 29.72 17.75 2.87
C TYR A 141 30.33 18.91 2.08
N ASN A 142 30.72 19.96 2.78
CA ASN A 142 31.36 21.15 2.25
C ASN A 142 32.88 21.08 2.37
N PHE A 143 33.59 21.10 1.25
CA PHE A 143 35.05 21.24 1.20
C PHE A 143 35.41 22.73 1.08
N GLU A 144 35.82 23.29 2.21
CA GLU A 144 36.30 24.67 2.30
C GLU A 144 37.82 24.71 2.09
N ASP A 145 38.29 25.73 1.37
CA ASP A 145 39.71 26.08 1.14
C ASP A 145 40.62 25.04 0.46
N LEU A 146 40.12 23.82 0.20
CA LEU A 146 40.90 22.71 -0.41
C LEU A 146 41.40 23.06 -1.82
N PHE A 147 40.64 23.87 -2.56
CA PHE A 147 40.91 24.24 -3.95
C PHE A 147 41.11 25.75 -4.15
N SER A 148 41.38 26.49 -3.07
CA SER A 148 41.62 27.94 -3.09
C SER A 148 42.72 28.35 -4.07
N ARG A 149 43.76 27.53 -4.22
CA ARG A 149 44.86 27.73 -5.19
C ARG A 149 44.43 27.69 -6.66
N PHE A 150 43.27 27.11 -6.95
CA PHE A 150 42.69 27.02 -8.29
C PHE A 150 41.57 28.06 -8.52
N GLY A 151 41.38 29.02 -7.62
CA GLY A 151 40.31 30.01 -7.71
C GLY A 151 38.92 29.44 -7.44
N ILE A 152 38.83 28.32 -6.71
CA ILE A 152 37.59 27.69 -6.28
C ILE A 152 37.39 28.01 -4.79
N SER A 153 36.30 28.70 -4.48
CA SER A 153 35.97 29.12 -3.11
C SER A 153 35.29 28.03 -2.28
N ASN A 154 34.54 27.12 -2.91
CA ASN A 154 33.80 26.06 -2.23
C ASN A 154 33.52 24.87 -3.16
N VAL A 155 33.63 23.65 -2.65
CA VAL A 155 33.04 22.46 -3.29
C VAL A 155 32.12 21.73 -2.32
N GLU A 156 30.83 21.59 -2.64
CA GLU A 156 29.90 20.75 -1.89
C GLU A 156 29.64 19.45 -2.64
N VAL A 157 29.73 18.32 -1.94
CA VAL A 157 29.33 17.01 -2.44
C VAL A 157 28.16 16.51 -1.62
N ALA A 158 27.07 16.12 -2.27
CA ALA A 158 25.89 15.60 -1.58
C ALA A 158 25.40 14.27 -2.16
N LEU A 159 25.08 13.34 -1.29
CA LEU A 159 24.37 12.12 -1.62
C LEU A 159 22.87 12.31 -1.32
N ILE A 160 22.05 12.11 -2.34
CA ILE A 160 20.61 12.29 -2.27
C ILE A 160 19.92 10.94 -2.48
N GLY A 161 19.00 10.59 -1.59
CA GLY A 161 18.14 9.43 -1.69
C GLY A 161 16.66 9.82 -1.76
N ASN A 162 15.91 9.26 -2.71
CA ASN A 162 14.47 9.48 -2.85
C ASN A 162 13.68 8.17 -2.75
N ASN A 163 12.49 8.23 -2.11
CA ASN A 163 11.59 7.10 -1.86
C ASN A 163 12.28 5.91 -1.16
N LEU A 164 13.16 6.18 -0.20
CA LEU A 164 14.07 5.17 0.35
C LEU A 164 13.35 4.05 1.11
N TYR A 165 12.26 4.39 1.80
CA TYR A 165 11.51 3.44 2.60
C TYR A 165 10.06 3.86 2.81
N THR A 166 9.14 2.90 2.80
CA THR A 166 7.69 3.09 3.05
C THR A 166 7.26 2.17 4.19
N TRP A 167 6.77 2.75 5.28
CA TRP A 167 6.07 2.05 6.35
C TRP A 167 4.59 1.97 6.01
N GLN A 168 4.05 0.75 5.96
CA GLN A 168 2.62 0.47 5.77
C GLN A 168 2.23 -0.74 6.62
N LYS A 169 0.94 -0.88 6.96
CA LYS A 169 0.49 -2.01 7.79
C LYS A 169 0.46 -3.33 7.02
N ARG A 170 0.09 -3.29 5.74
CA ARG A 170 -0.03 -4.48 4.90
C ARG A 170 1.35 -4.95 4.44
N LYS A 171 1.58 -6.27 4.51
CA LYS A 171 2.84 -6.93 4.11
C LYS A 171 2.78 -7.58 2.72
N TRP A 172 1.60 -7.55 2.10
CA TRP A 172 1.32 -8.13 0.80
C TRP A 172 0.57 -7.09 -0.03
N GLY A 173 0.68 -7.20 -1.36
CA GLY A 173 0.14 -6.20 -2.27
C GLY A 173 1.19 -5.28 -2.89
N GLY A 174 0.71 -4.36 -3.73
CA GLY A 174 1.52 -3.30 -4.35
C GLY A 174 1.82 -2.12 -3.42
N ASP A 175 2.33 -1.04 -4.01
CA ASP A 175 2.59 0.22 -3.32
C ASP A 175 1.28 0.85 -2.82
N PRO A 176 1.23 1.39 -1.59
CA PRO A 176 0.01 1.99 -1.05
C PRO A 176 -0.38 3.33 -1.72
N GLU A 177 0.51 3.97 -2.49
CA GLU A 177 0.16 5.10 -3.37
C GLU A 177 -0.41 4.63 -4.72
N GLY A 178 -0.26 3.35 -5.07
CA GLY A 178 -0.65 2.77 -6.34
C GLY A 178 -2.15 2.67 -6.62
N PHE A 179 -3.00 3.13 -5.71
CA PHE A 179 -4.45 3.00 -5.84
C PHE A 179 -5.04 4.05 -6.79
N ASN A 180 -5.06 3.75 -8.09
CA ASN A 180 -5.85 4.49 -9.07
C ASN A 180 -7.30 3.98 -9.07
N PHE A 181 -8.17 4.62 -8.30
CA PHE A 181 -9.62 4.36 -8.26
C PHE A 181 -10.03 2.90 -8.05
N GLY A 182 -9.15 2.11 -7.44
CA GLY A 182 -9.39 0.71 -7.11
C GLY A 182 -9.07 -0.25 -8.24
N GLU A 183 -8.87 0.23 -9.47
CA GLU A 183 -8.66 -0.61 -10.65
C GLU A 183 -7.22 -1.11 -10.79
N ASP A 184 -6.24 -0.32 -10.32
CA ASP A 184 -4.82 -0.55 -10.60
C ASP A 184 -3.97 -0.79 -9.35
N PHE A 185 -4.32 -1.81 -8.56
CA PHE A 185 -3.48 -2.28 -7.46
C PHE A 185 -2.12 -2.85 -7.93
N GLY A 186 -1.90 -2.94 -9.25
CA GLY A 186 -0.67 -3.42 -9.89
C GLY A 186 0.40 -2.33 -10.12
N SER A 187 0.21 -1.11 -9.63
CA SER A 187 1.22 -0.06 -9.73
C SER A 187 2.52 -0.49 -9.06
N TYR A 188 3.62 -0.41 -9.82
CA TYR A 188 4.94 -0.72 -9.29
C TYR A 188 5.31 0.23 -8.15
N PRO A 189 6.01 -0.27 -7.11
CA PRO A 189 6.59 0.59 -6.11
C PRO A 189 7.41 1.71 -6.71
N HIS A 190 7.32 2.88 -6.11
CA HIS A 190 8.16 3.99 -6.52
C HIS A 190 9.64 3.58 -6.44
N LEU A 191 10.38 3.84 -7.51
CA LEU A 191 11.80 3.50 -7.58
C LEU A 191 12.57 4.25 -6.50
N LYS A 192 13.42 3.51 -5.78
CA LYS A 192 14.45 4.09 -4.92
C LYS A 192 15.50 4.72 -5.81
N ARG A 193 15.71 6.03 -5.69
CA ARG A 193 16.70 6.76 -6.49
C ARG A 193 17.80 7.28 -5.59
N TYR A 194 19.04 7.04 -6.00
CA TYR A 194 20.23 7.61 -5.38
C TYR A 194 20.91 8.51 -6.41
N SER A 195 21.26 9.73 -6.00
CA SER A 195 21.92 10.72 -6.85
C SER A 195 23.12 11.30 -6.11
N LEU A 196 24.22 11.53 -6.83
CA LEU A 196 25.37 12.28 -6.35
C LEU A 196 25.32 13.69 -6.95
N GLU A 197 25.32 14.71 -6.12
CA GLU A 197 25.39 16.13 -6.51
C GLU A 197 26.77 16.67 -6.17
N ILE A 198 27.36 17.43 -7.09
CA ILE A 198 28.60 18.18 -6.86
C ILE A 198 28.31 19.64 -7.24
N ARG A 199 28.54 20.56 -6.30
CA ARG A 199 28.35 21.99 -6.48
C ARG A 199 29.68 22.69 -6.29
N VAL A 200 30.08 23.50 -7.27
CA VAL A 200 31.35 24.21 -7.26
C VAL A 200 31.07 25.71 -7.26
N GLY A 201 31.63 26.41 -6.29
CA GLY A 201 31.65 27.88 -6.21
C GLY A 201 33.02 28.41 -6.65
N PHE A 202 33.00 29.45 -7.50
CA PHE A 202 34.19 30.18 -7.95
C PHE A 202 34.26 31.48 -7.16
#